data_AF-B4IKQ0-F1
#
_entry.id   AF-B4IKQ0-F1
#
_cell.length_a   1.000
_cell.length_b   1.000
_cell.length_c   1.000
_cell.angle_alpha   90.00
_cell.angle_beta   90.00
_cell.angle_gamma   90.00
#
_symmetry.space_group_name_H-M   'P 1'
#
loop_
_entity.id
_entity.type
_entity.pdbx_description
1 polymer ?
#
loop_
_entity_poly.entity_id
_entity_poly.type
_entity_poly.pdbx_seq_one_letter_code
_entity_poly.pdbx_strand_id
1 'polypeptide(L)'
;MSHYRYEQESKTQFVVDAVYAFAYALHNLHNDRCNTQSDQTTDTRKHLKSETVWYRKISTDTKSQACPDMANYDGKDFYNNYLLNVSFIDLAGSEVKFDRQGDGLARYDILNYQRLENSSGYQYKVIGKWFNGLQLNSETVVWNKETEQPTSACSLPCEVGMIKKQQGDTCCWICDSCESFEYVYDEFTCKDCGPGLWPYVDKLSCYALDIQYMKWNSLFALIPMAIAIFGIAVTSIVIVLFAKNHDTPLVRASGRELSYTLLFGILVCYCNTFALIAKPTIGSCVLQRFGIGVGFSIIYSALLTKTNRISRIFHSASKSAQRLKYISPQSQVVITTSLIAIQVLITMIWMVVEPPGTRFYYPDRREVILKCKIQDMSFLFSQLYNMILITVCTIYAIKTRKIPENFNESKFIGFTMYTTCIIWLAFVPIYFGTGNSYEVQTTTLCISISLSASVALVCLYSPKVYILVFHPDKNVRKLTMNSTVYRRSAAAVAQGAPTSSGYSRTHAPGTSAPTGVAVGTNASSSTLPTQNSPHLDEASAQTNDVHKSNGEFLPEVGERFEPICHRVNK
;
A
#
# COMPACT_ATOMS: atom_id res chain seq x y z
N MET A 1 -92.96 -21.59 13.06
CA MET A 1 -92.54 -22.90 12.51
C MET A 1 -91.07 -22.77 12.14
N SER A 2 -90.18 -23.20 13.04
CA SER A 2 -88.73 -23.09 12.88
C SER A 2 -88.25 -24.13 11.87
N HIS A 3 -87.89 -23.68 10.67
CA HIS A 3 -87.16 -24.51 9.72
C HIS A 3 -85.78 -24.81 10.30
N TYR A 4 -85.58 -26.03 10.80
CA TYR A 4 -84.22 -26.56 11.01
C TYR A 4 -83.58 -26.67 9.63
N ARG A 5 -82.62 -25.78 9.35
CA ARG A 5 -81.78 -25.85 8.16
C ARG A 5 -80.79 -26.99 8.40
N TYR A 6 -80.95 -28.08 7.67
CA TYR A 6 -79.99 -29.19 7.67
C TYR A 6 -78.68 -28.69 7.05
N GLU A 7 -77.58 -28.77 7.80
CA GLU A 7 -76.22 -28.60 7.28
C GLU A 7 -75.59 -29.97 7.14
N GLN A 8 -75.22 -30.32 5.91
CA GLN A 8 -74.53 -31.58 5.61
C GLN A 8 -73.10 -31.52 6.13
N GLU A 9 -72.63 -32.59 6.77
CA GLU A 9 -71.28 -32.67 7.28
C GLU A 9 -70.26 -32.84 6.13
N SER A 10 -69.20 -32.03 6.14
CA SER A 10 -68.23 -31.94 5.03
C SER A 10 -67.44 -33.22 4.78
N LYS A 11 -67.43 -34.16 5.74
CA LYS A 11 -66.68 -35.42 5.67
C LYS A 11 -67.55 -36.63 5.33
N THR A 12 -68.86 -36.48 5.14
CA THR A 12 -69.76 -37.62 4.87
C THR A 12 -69.38 -38.37 3.60
N GLN A 13 -68.88 -37.68 2.57
CA GLN A 13 -68.46 -38.31 1.32
C GLN A 13 -67.33 -39.34 1.55
N PHE A 14 -66.36 -39.04 2.43
CA PHE A 14 -65.27 -39.99 2.73
C PHE A 14 -65.77 -41.30 3.36
N VAL A 15 -66.85 -41.25 4.13
CA VAL A 15 -67.46 -42.47 4.71
C VAL A 15 -68.11 -43.30 3.60
N VAL A 16 -68.78 -42.64 2.65
CA VAL A 16 -69.36 -43.29 1.48
C VAL A 16 -68.24 -43.93 0.66
N ASP A 17 -67.20 -43.19 0.34
CA ASP A 17 -66.06 -43.67 -0.46
C ASP A 17 -65.34 -44.84 0.22
N ALA A 18 -65.19 -44.82 1.54
CA ALA A 18 -64.65 -45.94 2.28
C ALA A 18 -65.51 -47.20 2.11
N VAL A 19 -66.83 -47.08 2.24
CA VAL A 19 -67.75 -48.21 2.01
C VAL A 19 -67.68 -48.72 0.57
N TYR A 20 -67.62 -47.81 -0.42
CA TYR A 20 -67.45 -48.18 -1.82
C TYR A 20 -66.10 -48.86 -2.06
N ALA A 21 -65.00 -48.39 -1.46
CA ALA A 21 -63.69 -49.03 -1.58
C ALA A 21 -63.73 -50.49 -1.10
N PHE A 22 -64.36 -50.76 0.04
CA PHE A 22 -64.59 -52.14 0.51
C PHE A 22 -65.50 -52.94 -0.43
N ALA A 23 -66.56 -52.33 -0.98
CA ALA A 23 -67.44 -52.98 -1.93
C ALA A 23 -66.72 -53.36 -3.24
N TYR A 24 -65.90 -52.46 -3.80
CA TYR A 24 -65.06 -52.73 -4.97
C TYR A 24 -64.01 -53.79 -4.68
N ALA A 25 -63.36 -53.74 -3.53
CA ALA A 25 -62.39 -54.75 -3.12
C ALA A 25 -63.03 -56.15 -3.00
N LEU A 26 -64.20 -56.24 -2.37
CA LEU A 26 -64.97 -57.50 -2.27
C LEU A 26 -65.49 -57.97 -3.63
N HIS A 27 -65.88 -57.06 -4.52
CA HIS A 27 -66.26 -57.39 -5.89
C HIS A 27 -65.08 -57.95 -6.69
N ASN A 28 -63.89 -57.35 -6.55
CA ASN A 28 -62.67 -57.85 -7.17
C ASN A 28 -62.28 -59.24 -6.62
N LEU A 29 -62.41 -59.45 -5.30
CA LEU A 29 -62.22 -60.76 -4.67
C LEU A 29 -63.21 -61.79 -5.20
N HIS A 30 -64.49 -61.44 -5.29
CA HIS A 30 -65.52 -62.32 -5.86
C HIS A 30 -65.21 -62.69 -7.32
N ASN A 31 -64.80 -61.72 -8.14
CA ASN A 31 -64.48 -61.98 -9.54
C ASN A 31 -63.26 -62.89 -9.71
N ASP A 32 -62.24 -62.76 -8.85
CA ASP A 32 -61.05 -63.62 -8.91
C ASP A 32 -61.35 -65.05 -8.42
N ARG A 33 -62.12 -65.19 -7.33
CA ARG A 33 -62.36 -66.47 -6.64
C ARG A 33 -63.56 -67.25 -7.16
N CYS A 34 -64.62 -66.58 -7.61
CA CYS A 34 -65.89 -67.23 -7.96
C CYS A 34 -66.12 -67.34 -9.47
N ASN A 35 -65.55 -66.44 -10.28
CA ASN A 35 -65.77 -66.45 -11.74
C ASN A 35 -64.94 -67.52 -12.45
N THR A 36 -63.91 -68.05 -11.79
CA THR A 36 -63.10 -69.21 -12.21
C THR A 36 -63.82 -70.56 -12.05
N GLN A 37 -64.98 -70.63 -11.38
CA GLN A 37 -65.76 -71.87 -11.22
C GLN A 37 -66.78 -72.14 -12.35
N SER A 38 -66.93 -71.25 -13.33
CA SER A 38 -67.92 -71.41 -14.41
C SER A 38 -67.56 -72.46 -15.48
N ASP A 39 -66.35 -73.06 -15.43
CA ASP A 39 -65.86 -74.01 -16.43
C ASP A 39 -65.68 -75.47 -15.94
N GLN A 40 -66.08 -75.82 -14.71
CA GLN A 40 -65.99 -77.21 -14.24
C GLN A 40 -67.21 -77.62 -13.40
N THR A 41 -68.30 -78.00 -14.06
CA THR A 41 -69.02 -79.29 -13.89
C THR A 41 -70.36 -79.24 -14.61
N THR A 42 -70.32 -79.56 -15.89
CA THR A 42 -71.46 -79.98 -16.69
C THR A 42 -71.89 -81.39 -16.26
N ASP A 43 -73.20 -81.64 -16.39
CA ASP A 43 -73.86 -82.97 -16.41
C ASP A 43 -74.26 -83.53 -15.03
N THR A 44 -75.52 -83.51 -14.61
CA THR A 44 -76.58 -84.28 -15.27
C THR A 44 -77.95 -83.66 -15.02
N ARG A 45 -78.63 -83.33 -16.11
CA ARG A 45 -80.01 -82.85 -16.16
C ARG A 45 -80.94 -84.07 -16.28
N LYS A 46 -81.86 -84.29 -15.34
CA LYS A 46 -83.05 -85.14 -15.58
C LYS A 46 -84.34 -84.34 -15.38
N HIS A 47 -84.86 -83.93 -16.53
CA HIS A 47 -86.24 -83.70 -16.94
C HIS A 47 -87.36 -83.90 -15.90
N LEU A 48 -88.14 -82.83 -15.70
CA LEU A 48 -89.59 -82.91 -15.88
C LEU A 48 -90.12 -81.58 -16.44
N LYS A 49 -90.55 -81.59 -17.71
CA LYS A 49 -91.35 -80.54 -18.32
C LYS A 49 -92.81 -80.79 -17.93
N SER A 50 -93.49 -79.80 -17.38
CA SER A 50 -94.88 -79.49 -17.78
C SER A 50 -95.20 -78.04 -17.44
N GLU A 51 -95.87 -77.42 -18.39
CA GLU A 51 -96.15 -76.00 -18.53
C GLU A 51 -97.21 -75.46 -17.57
N THR A 52 -97.05 -74.15 -17.31
CA THR A 52 -98.08 -73.14 -17.01
C THR A 52 -98.65 -72.98 -15.59
N VAL A 53 -98.74 -71.69 -15.25
CA VAL A 53 -99.57 -71.03 -14.24
C VAL A 53 -98.90 -70.76 -12.87
N TRP A 54 -98.39 -69.53 -12.83
CA TRP A 54 -98.16 -68.57 -11.75
C TRP A 54 -98.64 -68.88 -10.32
N TYR A 55 -97.79 -68.42 -9.39
CA TYR A 55 -97.85 -68.46 -7.92
C TYR A 55 -97.33 -69.73 -7.25
N ARG A 56 -96.04 -69.73 -6.88
CA ARG A 56 -95.66 -70.07 -5.50
C ARG A 56 -94.24 -69.71 -5.09
N LYS A 57 -94.22 -69.21 -3.84
CA LYS A 57 -93.21 -69.40 -2.79
C LYS A 57 -91.87 -68.70 -2.99
N ILE A 58 -91.67 -67.70 -2.13
CA ILE A 58 -90.41 -67.38 -1.47
C ILE A 58 -89.73 -68.71 -1.14
N SER A 59 -88.75 -69.06 -1.95
CA SER A 59 -87.76 -70.07 -1.63
C SER A 59 -86.88 -69.45 -0.56
N THR A 60 -86.96 -70.02 0.65
CA THR A 60 -85.89 -69.92 1.65
C THR A 60 -84.69 -70.69 1.11
N ASP A 61 -84.01 -70.09 0.15
CA ASP A 61 -82.66 -70.44 -0.25
C ASP A 61 -81.96 -69.10 -0.48
N THR A 62 -81.53 -68.48 0.62
CA THR A 62 -80.57 -67.39 0.58
C THR A 62 -79.25 -68.00 0.11
N LYS A 63 -79.14 -68.33 -1.18
CA LYS A 63 -77.84 -68.49 -1.83
C LYS A 63 -77.21 -67.12 -1.78
N SER A 64 -76.39 -66.91 -0.75
CA SER A 64 -75.41 -65.83 -0.72
C SER A 64 -74.74 -65.81 -2.09
N GLN A 65 -74.66 -64.63 -2.70
CA GLN A 65 -73.97 -64.45 -3.98
C GLN A 65 -72.45 -64.68 -3.82
N ALA A 66 -71.94 -64.87 -2.59
CA ALA A 66 -70.57 -65.27 -2.31
C ALA A 66 -70.39 -66.79 -2.49
N CYS A 67 -69.42 -67.20 -3.32
CA CYS A 67 -69.04 -68.60 -3.45
C CYS A 67 -68.31 -69.12 -2.18
N PRO A 68 -68.24 -70.46 -1.97
CA PRO A 68 -67.56 -71.03 -0.80
C PRO A 68 -66.11 -70.56 -0.61
N ASP A 69 -65.41 -70.24 -1.71
CA ASP A 69 -64.02 -69.77 -1.69
C ASP A 69 -63.86 -68.34 -1.12
N MET A 70 -64.95 -67.59 -0.97
CA MET A 70 -64.96 -66.31 -0.24
C MET A 70 -65.20 -66.47 1.26
N ALA A 71 -65.57 -67.66 1.75
CA ALA A 71 -65.87 -67.87 3.17
C ALA A 71 -64.62 -67.90 4.05
N ASN A 72 -63.45 -68.22 3.47
CA ASN A 72 -62.14 -68.24 4.14
C ASN A 72 -61.10 -67.51 3.28
N TYR A 73 -60.94 -66.20 3.47
CA TYR A 73 -59.90 -65.40 2.83
C TYR A 73 -58.88 -64.89 3.85
N ASP A 74 -57.61 -64.72 3.44
CA ASP A 74 -56.59 -64.08 4.26
C ASP A 74 -56.81 -62.57 4.25
N GLY A 75 -57.01 -61.96 5.42
CA GLY A 75 -57.20 -60.51 5.56
C GLY A 75 -56.00 -59.71 5.06
N LYS A 76 -54.78 -60.26 5.13
CA LYS A 76 -53.58 -59.61 4.61
C LYS A 76 -53.54 -59.65 3.08
N ASP A 77 -53.96 -60.75 2.47
CA ASP A 77 -54.13 -60.88 1.02
C ASP A 77 -55.20 -59.92 0.52
N PHE A 78 -56.37 -59.89 1.18
CA PHE A 78 -57.46 -58.97 0.87
C PHE A 78 -57.01 -57.51 0.91
N TYR A 79 -56.32 -57.11 1.98
CA TYR A 79 -55.84 -55.74 2.12
C TYR A 79 -54.86 -55.37 1.00
N ASN A 80 -53.80 -56.16 0.80
CA ASN A 80 -52.70 -55.80 -0.11
C ASN A 80 -53.08 -55.93 -1.60
N ASN A 81 -53.83 -56.98 -1.96
CA ASN A 81 -54.08 -57.30 -3.36
C ASN A 81 -55.41 -56.74 -3.88
N TYR A 82 -56.40 -56.54 -3.00
CA TYR A 82 -57.74 -56.11 -3.39
C TYR A 82 -58.08 -54.71 -2.91
N LEU A 83 -57.88 -54.40 -1.61
CA LEU A 83 -58.26 -53.10 -1.05
C LEU A 83 -57.32 -51.97 -1.49
N LEU A 84 -56.00 -52.15 -1.43
CA LEU A 84 -55.03 -51.13 -1.86
C LEU A 84 -55.06 -50.87 -3.38
N ASN A 85 -55.51 -51.85 -4.18
CA ASN A 85 -55.51 -51.77 -5.63
C ASN A 85 -56.85 -51.31 -6.24
N VAL A 86 -57.79 -50.80 -5.43
CA VAL A 86 -59.01 -50.20 -5.98
C VAL A 86 -58.72 -48.83 -6.62
N SER A 87 -59.38 -48.56 -7.74
CA SER A 87 -59.50 -47.23 -8.33
C SER A 87 -60.91 -47.08 -8.87
N PHE A 88 -61.60 -46.03 -8.41
CA PHE A 88 -62.95 -45.71 -8.87
C PHE A 88 -63.19 -44.21 -8.79
N ILE A 89 -64.23 -43.73 -9.46
CA ILE A 89 -64.69 -42.34 -9.37
C ILE A 89 -65.82 -42.29 -8.34
N ASP A 90 -65.68 -41.43 -7.34
CA ASP A 90 -66.71 -41.21 -6.32
C ASP A 90 -67.94 -40.46 -6.87
N LEU A 91 -68.93 -40.25 -6.00
CA LEU A 91 -70.15 -39.51 -6.34
C LEU A 91 -69.90 -38.02 -6.62
N ALA A 92 -68.74 -37.49 -6.22
CA ALA A 92 -68.30 -36.12 -6.46
C ALA A 92 -67.43 -35.98 -7.73
N GLY A 93 -67.24 -37.06 -8.50
CA GLY A 93 -66.44 -37.06 -9.73
C GLY A 93 -64.92 -37.13 -9.49
N SER A 94 -64.51 -37.45 -8.27
CA SER A 94 -63.12 -37.53 -7.83
C SER A 94 -62.61 -38.97 -7.88
N GLU A 95 -61.40 -39.17 -8.41
CA GLU A 95 -60.77 -40.50 -8.36
C GLU A 95 -60.34 -40.81 -6.93
N VAL A 96 -60.74 -41.98 -6.43
CA VAL A 96 -60.34 -42.57 -5.16
C VAL A 96 -59.37 -43.70 -5.45
N LYS A 97 -58.17 -43.61 -4.87
CA LYS A 97 -57.08 -44.58 -4.99
C LYS A 97 -56.20 -44.50 -3.75
N PHE A 98 -55.56 -45.60 -3.40
CA PHE A 98 -54.61 -45.69 -2.31
C PHE A 98 -53.16 -45.77 -2.81
N ASP A 99 -52.23 -45.28 -2.01
CA ASP A 99 -50.81 -45.53 -2.20
C ASP A 99 -50.39 -46.89 -1.62
N ARG A 100 -49.08 -47.17 -1.60
CA ARG A 100 -48.57 -48.46 -1.09
C ARG A 100 -48.71 -48.61 0.43
N GLN A 101 -48.92 -47.51 1.14
CA GLN A 101 -49.08 -47.43 2.59
C GLN A 101 -50.56 -47.44 3.01
N GLY A 102 -51.47 -47.28 2.06
CA GLY A 102 -52.92 -47.25 2.30
C GLY A 102 -53.49 -45.85 2.46
N ASP A 103 -52.73 -44.81 2.16
CA ASP A 103 -53.20 -43.43 2.19
C ASP A 103 -53.92 -43.07 0.88
N GLY A 104 -55.03 -42.35 1.02
CA GLY A 104 -55.77 -41.84 -0.13
C GLY A 104 -55.04 -40.70 -0.84
N LEU A 105 -55.43 -40.41 -2.08
CA LEU A 105 -54.91 -39.25 -2.81
C LEU A 105 -55.14 -37.95 -2.03
N ALA A 106 -54.05 -37.25 -1.72
CA ALA A 106 -54.10 -36.00 -0.99
C ALA A 106 -54.66 -34.87 -1.86
N ARG A 107 -55.84 -34.37 -1.48
CA ARG A 107 -56.56 -33.27 -2.11
C ARG A 107 -57.04 -32.31 -1.04
N TYR A 108 -56.67 -31.05 -1.17
CA TYR A 108 -57.05 -30.03 -0.18
C TYR A 108 -57.63 -28.80 -0.85
N ASP A 109 -58.69 -28.26 -0.26
CA ASP A 109 -59.13 -26.91 -0.52
C ASP A 109 -58.37 -25.96 0.42
N ILE A 110 -57.82 -24.89 -0.15
CA ILE A 110 -57.18 -23.82 0.61
C ILE A 110 -58.23 -22.76 0.90
N LEU A 111 -58.48 -22.51 2.18
CA LEU A 111 -59.52 -21.61 2.65
C LEU A 111 -58.91 -20.31 3.18
N ASN A 112 -59.58 -19.19 2.94
CA ASN A 112 -59.28 -17.92 3.57
C ASN A 112 -60.50 -17.42 4.33
N TYR A 113 -60.30 -17.05 5.59
CA TYR A 113 -61.37 -16.55 6.46
C TYR A 113 -61.55 -15.06 6.21
N GLN A 114 -62.61 -14.70 5.49
CA GLN A 114 -62.83 -13.36 4.97
C GLN A 114 -64.10 -12.75 5.57
N ARG A 115 -64.12 -11.42 5.68
CA ARG A 115 -65.31 -10.68 6.10
C ARG A 115 -66.33 -10.66 4.95
N LEU A 116 -67.60 -10.88 5.26
CA LEU A 116 -68.68 -10.75 4.29
C LEU A 116 -68.92 -9.26 3.94
N GLU A 117 -69.13 -8.98 2.66
CA GLU A 117 -69.46 -7.64 2.18
C GLU A 117 -70.70 -7.10 2.91
N ASN A 118 -70.61 -5.86 3.41
CA ASN A 118 -71.70 -5.14 4.08
C ASN A 118 -72.28 -5.81 5.35
N SER A 119 -71.56 -6.73 5.99
CA SER A 119 -71.96 -7.27 7.30
C SER A 119 -70.80 -7.32 8.30
N SER A 120 -71.10 -7.63 9.57
CA SER A 120 -70.10 -7.93 10.61
C SER A 120 -69.70 -9.41 10.64
N GLY A 121 -70.30 -10.23 9.78
CA GLY A 121 -70.04 -11.67 9.71
C GLY A 121 -68.77 -12.01 8.93
N TYR A 122 -68.28 -13.23 9.14
CA TYR A 122 -67.12 -13.80 8.45
C TYR A 122 -67.46 -15.17 7.89
N GLN A 123 -66.80 -15.56 6.80
CA GLN A 123 -66.95 -16.87 6.18
C GLN A 123 -65.64 -17.38 5.60
N TYR A 124 -65.51 -18.70 5.52
CA TYR A 124 -64.43 -19.33 4.77
C TYR A 124 -64.75 -19.30 3.28
N LYS A 125 -63.82 -18.77 2.49
CA LYS A 125 -63.88 -18.79 1.02
C LYS A 125 -62.74 -19.67 0.51
N VAL A 126 -63.06 -20.58 -0.42
CA VAL A 126 -62.04 -21.37 -1.12
C VAL A 126 -61.26 -20.43 -2.05
N ILE A 127 -59.95 -20.32 -1.85
CA ILE A 127 -59.05 -19.46 -2.62
C ILE A 127 -58.04 -20.25 -3.46
N GLY A 128 -57.97 -21.56 -3.25
CA GLY A 128 -57.06 -22.42 -3.98
C GLY A 128 -57.32 -23.89 -3.72
N LYS A 129 -56.62 -24.73 -4.48
CA LYS A 129 -56.65 -26.18 -4.35
C LYS A 129 -55.23 -26.72 -4.38
N TRP A 130 -55.02 -27.80 -3.65
CA TRP A 130 -53.78 -28.56 -3.71
C TRP A 130 -54.09 -29.98 -4.17
N PHE A 131 -53.54 -30.32 -5.33
CA PHE A 131 -53.55 -31.69 -5.87
C PHE A 131 -52.34 -31.83 -6.79
N ASN A 132 -51.30 -32.56 -6.34
CA ASN A 132 -50.01 -32.69 -7.04
C ASN A 132 -49.29 -31.35 -7.33
N GLY A 133 -49.73 -30.26 -6.71
CA GLY A 133 -49.27 -28.90 -6.92
C GLY A 133 -50.25 -27.89 -6.32
N LEU A 134 -49.73 -26.73 -5.93
CA LEU A 134 -50.55 -25.64 -5.39
C LEU A 134 -51.11 -24.79 -6.52
N GLN A 135 -52.44 -24.69 -6.59
CA GLN A 135 -53.15 -23.75 -7.44
C GLN A 135 -53.84 -22.73 -6.54
N LEU A 136 -53.27 -21.53 -6.45
CA LEU A 136 -53.78 -20.46 -5.61
C LEU A 136 -54.21 -19.28 -6.47
N ASN A 137 -55.40 -18.74 -6.22
CA ASN A 137 -55.84 -17.51 -6.85
C ASN A 137 -55.55 -16.32 -5.94
N SER A 138 -54.41 -15.65 -6.17
CA SER A 138 -53.94 -14.52 -5.38
C SER A 138 -54.92 -13.35 -5.33
N GLU A 139 -55.72 -13.11 -6.38
CA GLU A 139 -56.72 -12.03 -6.42
C GLU A 139 -57.89 -12.26 -5.45
N THR A 140 -58.15 -13.53 -5.10
CA THR A 140 -59.25 -13.87 -4.19
C THR A 140 -58.85 -13.85 -2.73
N VAL A 141 -57.56 -13.68 -2.41
CA VAL A 141 -57.04 -13.63 -1.05
C VAL A 141 -57.24 -12.23 -0.48
N VAL A 142 -57.77 -12.14 0.74
CA VAL A 142 -58.00 -10.85 1.41
C VAL A 142 -57.04 -10.72 2.58
N TRP A 143 -56.28 -9.61 2.58
CA TRP A 143 -55.40 -9.23 3.68
C TRP A 143 -56.07 -8.16 4.55
N ASN A 144 -55.74 -8.13 5.84
CA ASN A 144 -56.48 -7.36 6.85
C ASN A 144 -56.47 -5.84 6.58
N LYS A 145 -55.47 -5.28 5.86
CA LYS A 145 -55.33 -3.82 5.62
C LYS A 145 -54.53 -3.39 4.37
N GLU A 146 -54.06 -4.31 3.53
CA GLU A 146 -53.16 -4.00 2.41
C GLU A 146 -53.62 -4.69 1.12
N THR A 147 -53.44 -4.04 -0.03
CA THR A 147 -53.68 -4.63 -1.37
C THR A 147 -52.58 -5.61 -1.78
N GLU A 148 -51.46 -5.63 -1.06
CA GLU A 148 -50.30 -6.46 -1.36
C GLU A 148 -50.08 -7.53 -0.27
N GLN A 149 -49.42 -8.62 -0.66
CA GLN A 149 -49.09 -9.73 0.24
C GLN A 149 -48.07 -9.27 1.30
N PRO A 150 -48.32 -9.51 2.59
CA PRO A 150 -47.37 -9.12 3.63
C PRO A 150 -46.10 -9.97 3.55
N THR A 151 -44.94 -9.30 3.59
CA THR A 151 -43.64 -9.98 3.66
C THR A 151 -43.34 -10.37 5.11
N SER A 152 -43.14 -11.68 5.35
CA SER A 152 -42.72 -12.18 6.66
C SER A 152 -41.19 -12.30 6.70
N ALA A 153 -40.51 -11.18 6.95
CA ALA A 153 -39.05 -11.11 7.09
C ALA A 153 -38.66 -10.61 8.49
N CYS A 154 -37.64 -11.23 9.08
CA CYS A 154 -37.04 -10.77 10.34
C CYS A 154 -36.17 -9.52 10.13
N SER A 155 -35.38 -9.54 9.05
CA SER A 155 -34.46 -8.47 8.67
C SER A 155 -34.62 -8.15 7.19
N LEU A 156 -34.53 -6.87 6.85
CA LEU A 156 -34.55 -6.41 5.46
C LEU A 156 -33.16 -6.58 4.81
N PRO A 157 -33.06 -6.59 3.47
CA PRO A 157 -31.79 -6.54 2.77
C PRO A 157 -30.96 -5.33 3.20
N CYS A 158 -29.65 -5.53 3.36
CA CYS A 158 -28.75 -4.46 3.78
C CYS A 158 -28.50 -3.44 2.67
N GLU A 159 -28.26 -2.19 3.06
CA GLU A 159 -27.94 -1.10 2.14
C GLU A 159 -26.53 -1.26 1.55
N VAL A 160 -26.25 -0.46 0.52
CA VAL A 160 -24.95 -0.43 -0.15
C VAL A 160 -23.83 -0.14 0.86
N GLY A 161 -22.79 -0.98 0.85
CA GLY A 161 -21.66 -0.84 1.77
C GLY A 161 -21.89 -1.41 3.16
N MET A 162 -22.97 -2.17 3.36
CA MET A 162 -23.24 -2.90 4.59
C MET A 162 -23.20 -4.42 4.37
N ILE A 163 -22.83 -5.15 5.42
CA ILE A 163 -22.80 -6.61 5.47
C ILE A 163 -23.80 -7.14 6.50
N LYS A 164 -24.25 -8.37 6.29
CA LYS A 164 -25.11 -9.10 7.22
C LYS A 164 -24.26 -9.63 8.37
N LYS A 165 -24.71 -9.37 9.59
CA LYS A 165 -24.16 -9.94 10.81
C LYS A 165 -25.25 -10.74 11.50
N GLN A 166 -25.08 -12.05 11.56
CA GLN A 166 -26.09 -12.95 12.11
C GLN A 166 -26.33 -12.65 13.58
N GLN A 167 -27.61 -12.53 13.96
CA GLN A 167 -28.02 -12.29 15.33
C GLN A 167 -28.95 -13.42 15.80
N GLY A 168 -28.36 -14.43 16.44
CA GLY A 168 -29.13 -15.56 16.98
C GLY A 168 -29.68 -16.46 15.87
N ASP A 169 -30.98 -16.33 15.57
CA ASP A 169 -31.71 -17.20 14.64
C ASP A 169 -31.23 -17.06 13.19
N THR A 170 -31.33 -18.16 12.42
CA THR A 170 -30.73 -18.30 11.08
C THR A 170 -31.24 -17.30 10.02
N CYS A 171 -32.45 -16.74 10.18
CA CYS A 171 -33.01 -15.75 9.23
C CYS A 171 -32.87 -14.28 9.69
N CYS A 172 -32.29 -14.01 10.85
CA CYS A 172 -32.24 -12.69 11.46
C CYS A 172 -30.81 -12.15 11.45
N TRP A 173 -30.59 -11.07 10.68
CA TRP A 173 -29.31 -10.37 10.64
C TRP A 173 -29.45 -8.88 10.99
N ILE A 174 -28.37 -8.31 11.50
CA ILE A 174 -28.20 -6.86 11.58
C ILE A 174 -27.28 -6.44 10.42
N CYS A 175 -27.58 -5.30 9.82
CA CYS A 175 -26.70 -4.69 8.83
C CYS A 175 -25.60 -3.90 9.53
N ASP A 176 -24.35 -4.28 9.31
CA ASP A 176 -23.17 -3.62 9.84
C ASP A 176 -22.45 -2.89 8.70
N SER A 177 -22.04 -1.64 8.90
CA SER A 177 -21.43 -0.83 7.84
C SER A 177 -19.95 -1.12 7.70
N CYS A 178 -19.49 -1.36 6.48
CA CYS A 178 -18.05 -1.45 6.20
C CYS A 178 -17.36 -0.10 6.40
N GLU A 179 -16.09 -0.14 6.80
CA GLU A 179 -15.28 1.06 6.99
C GLU A 179 -15.10 1.85 5.69
N SER A 180 -14.73 3.12 5.80
CA SER A 180 -14.62 4.02 4.64
C SER A 180 -13.61 3.58 3.57
N PHE A 181 -12.61 2.77 3.96
CA PHE A 181 -11.55 2.24 3.10
C PHE A 181 -11.76 0.76 2.71
N GLU A 182 -12.89 0.19 3.09
CA GLU A 182 -13.26 -1.19 2.81
C GLU A 182 -14.34 -1.28 1.73
N TYR A 183 -14.38 -2.42 1.07
CA TYR A 183 -15.43 -2.82 0.13
C TYR A 183 -16.08 -4.12 0.61
N VAL A 184 -17.32 -4.35 0.18
CA VAL A 184 -18.09 -5.56 0.44
C VAL A 184 -17.58 -6.66 -0.47
N TYR A 185 -16.90 -7.67 0.09
CA TYR A 185 -16.40 -8.80 -0.69
C TYR A 185 -17.47 -9.89 -0.86
N ASP A 186 -18.20 -10.15 0.21
CA ASP A 186 -19.36 -11.03 0.24
C ASP A 186 -20.41 -10.45 1.21
N GLU A 187 -21.59 -11.06 1.28
CA GLU A 187 -22.69 -10.57 2.12
C GLU A 187 -22.36 -10.52 3.63
N PHE A 188 -21.25 -11.11 4.08
CA PHE A 188 -20.88 -11.22 5.49
C PHE A 188 -19.52 -10.58 5.82
N THR A 189 -18.78 -10.11 4.81
CA THR A 189 -17.36 -9.76 4.97
C THR A 189 -17.00 -8.47 4.21
N CYS A 190 -16.51 -7.50 4.97
CA CYS A 190 -15.81 -6.33 4.44
C CYS A 190 -14.31 -6.67 4.26
N LYS A 191 -13.71 -6.19 3.17
CA LYS A 191 -12.27 -6.29 2.92
C LYS A 191 -11.65 -4.94 2.68
N ASP A 192 -10.44 -4.75 3.18
CA ASP A 192 -9.62 -3.55 2.92
C ASP A 192 -9.19 -3.53 1.44
N CYS A 193 -9.32 -2.37 0.80
CA CYS A 193 -8.83 -2.17 -0.58
C CYS A 193 -7.30 -2.28 -0.68
N GLY A 194 -6.58 -2.08 0.43
CA GLY A 194 -5.12 -2.09 0.45
C GLY A 194 -4.50 -0.75 0.06
N PRO A 195 -3.16 -0.65 0.13
CA PRO A 195 -2.46 0.61 -0.06
C PRO A 195 -2.56 1.12 -1.50
N GLY A 196 -2.94 2.38 -1.67
CA GLY A 196 -3.04 3.05 -2.97
C GLY A 196 -4.32 2.75 -3.75
N LEU A 197 -5.28 2.08 -3.12
CA LEU A 197 -6.60 1.80 -3.67
C LEU A 197 -7.68 2.41 -2.76
N TRP A 198 -8.81 2.77 -3.35
CA TRP A 198 -9.95 3.33 -2.62
C TRP A 198 -11.27 2.72 -3.12
N PRO A 199 -12.26 2.45 -2.24
CA PRO A 199 -13.51 1.85 -2.67
C PRO A 199 -14.35 2.81 -3.51
N TYR A 200 -15.06 2.27 -4.51
CA TYR A 200 -16.10 3.00 -5.23
C TYR A 200 -17.29 3.31 -4.32
N VAL A 201 -18.18 4.21 -4.77
CA VAL A 201 -19.39 4.61 -4.03
C VAL A 201 -20.33 3.43 -3.79
N ASP A 202 -20.34 2.46 -4.70
CA ASP A 202 -21.10 1.20 -4.57
C ASP A 202 -20.49 0.22 -3.56
N LYS A 203 -19.26 0.50 -3.08
CA LYS A 203 -18.47 -0.37 -2.19
C LYS A 203 -18.35 -1.82 -2.69
N LEU A 204 -18.44 -2.08 -3.99
CA LEU A 204 -18.29 -3.44 -4.55
C LEU A 204 -16.86 -3.74 -5.01
N SER A 205 -16.10 -2.69 -5.31
CA SER A 205 -14.72 -2.82 -5.78
C SER A 205 -13.90 -1.59 -5.42
N CYS A 206 -12.60 -1.65 -5.74
CA CYS A 206 -11.65 -0.58 -5.46
C CYS A 206 -11.03 -0.05 -6.76
N TYR A 207 -10.75 1.26 -6.80
CA TYR A 207 -9.99 1.90 -7.88
C TYR A 207 -8.63 2.38 -7.38
N ALA A 208 -7.67 2.45 -8.30
CA ALA A 208 -6.34 2.96 -8.00
C ALA A 208 -6.38 4.48 -7.83
N LEU A 209 -5.75 4.98 -6.77
CA LEU A 209 -5.61 6.40 -6.50
C LEU A 209 -4.60 7.05 -7.46
N ASP A 210 -4.84 8.32 -7.77
CA ASP A 210 -3.94 9.09 -8.62
C ASP A 210 -2.58 9.31 -7.96
N ILE A 211 -1.52 8.99 -8.69
CA ILE A 211 -0.15 9.14 -8.22
C ILE A 211 0.21 10.62 -8.18
N GLN A 212 0.46 11.12 -6.98
CA GLN A 212 0.93 12.48 -6.74
C GLN A 212 2.45 12.59 -6.86
N TYR A 213 2.89 13.70 -7.44
CA TYR A 213 4.28 14.10 -7.60
C TYR A 213 4.33 15.62 -7.81
N MET A 214 5.53 16.20 -7.70
CA MET A 214 5.72 17.64 -7.88
C MET A 214 5.27 18.08 -9.28
N LYS A 215 4.19 18.87 -9.35
CA LYS A 215 3.71 19.44 -10.62
C LYS A 215 4.53 20.68 -10.96
N TRP A 216 4.98 20.78 -12.22
CA TRP A 216 5.74 21.94 -12.71
C TRP A 216 5.02 23.28 -12.55
N ASN A 217 3.69 23.27 -12.55
CA ASN A 217 2.85 24.46 -12.39
C ASN A 217 2.52 24.79 -10.92
N SER A 218 3.04 24.02 -9.95
CA SER A 218 2.87 24.32 -8.52
C SER A 218 3.79 25.48 -8.13
N LEU A 219 3.33 26.37 -7.23
CA LEU A 219 4.16 27.45 -6.69
C LEU A 219 5.45 26.91 -6.02
N PHE A 220 5.34 25.74 -5.39
CA PHE A 220 6.47 25.01 -4.80
C PHE A 220 7.55 24.64 -5.83
N ALA A 221 7.18 24.42 -7.10
CA ALA A 221 8.13 24.17 -8.18
C ALA A 221 8.59 25.48 -8.87
N LEU A 222 7.67 26.41 -9.12
CA LEU A 222 7.94 27.63 -9.88
C LEU A 222 9.00 28.52 -9.22
N ILE A 223 8.92 28.70 -7.89
CA ILE A 223 9.86 29.54 -7.13
C ILE A 223 11.31 29.05 -7.26
N PRO A 224 11.65 27.78 -6.89
CA PRO A 224 13.02 27.29 -7.01
C PRO A 224 13.51 27.23 -8.47
N MET A 225 12.62 26.94 -9.44
CA MET A 225 12.98 27.01 -10.85
C MET A 225 13.37 28.41 -11.30
N ALA A 226 12.60 29.43 -10.93
CA ALA A 226 12.91 30.82 -11.29
C ALA A 226 14.29 31.24 -10.75
N ILE A 227 14.59 30.89 -9.49
CA ILE A 227 15.90 31.12 -8.88
C ILE A 227 17.01 30.37 -9.65
N ALA A 228 16.78 29.11 -10.02
CA ALA A 228 17.76 28.31 -10.76
C ALA A 228 18.01 28.85 -12.18
N ILE A 229 16.95 29.24 -12.92
CA ILE A 229 17.06 29.85 -14.26
C ILE A 229 17.87 31.15 -14.18
N PHE A 230 17.53 32.02 -13.23
CA PHE A 230 18.27 33.26 -13.02
C PHE A 230 19.74 32.98 -12.66
N GLY A 231 19.98 32.03 -11.75
CA GLY A 231 21.32 31.59 -11.36
C GLY A 231 22.15 31.04 -12.53
N ILE A 232 21.56 30.22 -13.40
CA ILE A 232 22.18 29.69 -14.62
C ILE A 232 22.54 30.83 -15.58
N ALA A 233 21.62 31.78 -15.80
CA ALA A 233 21.86 32.91 -16.67
C ALA A 233 23.03 33.77 -16.18
N VAL A 234 23.04 34.14 -14.89
CA VAL A 234 24.13 34.91 -14.29
C VAL A 234 25.45 34.13 -14.34
N THR A 235 25.44 32.84 -13.99
CA THR A 235 26.64 32.00 -14.02
C THR A 235 27.22 31.91 -15.43
N SER A 236 26.37 31.75 -16.45
CA SER A 236 26.77 31.70 -17.86
C SER A 236 27.39 33.03 -18.32
N ILE A 237 26.81 34.17 -17.93
CA ILE A 237 27.39 35.49 -18.19
C ILE A 237 28.79 35.60 -17.56
N VAL A 238 28.96 35.17 -16.31
CA VAL A 238 30.27 35.20 -15.63
C VAL A 238 31.28 34.30 -16.36
N ILE A 239 30.89 33.09 -16.79
CA ILE A 239 31.75 32.18 -17.56
C ILE A 239 32.19 32.85 -18.87
N VAL A 240 31.27 33.45 -19.63
CA VAL A 240 31.58 34.13 -20.90
C VAL A 240 32.52 35.31 -20.69
N LEU A 241 32.29 36.12 -19.65
CA LEU A 241 33.16 37.25 -19.32
C LEU A 241 34.57 36.80 -18.94
N PHE A 242 34.70 35.73 -18.15
CA PHE A 242 35.98 35.14 -17.78
C PHE A 242 36.70 34.51 -18.97
N ALA A 243 35.96 33.86 -19.87
CA ALA A 243 36.50 33.27 -21.10
C ALA A 243 37.04 34.34 -22.05
N LYS A 244 36.26 35.40 -22.31
CA LYS A 244 36.69 36.52 -23.16
C LYS A 244 37.93 37.22 -22.62
N ASN A 245 38.05 37.33 -21.29
CA ASN A 245 39.14 38.01 -20.62
C ASN A 245 40.15 37.05 -19.99
N HIS A 246 40.29 35.83 -20.53
CA HIS A 246 41.03 34.76 -19.84
C HIS A 246 42.50 35.10 -19.58
N ASP A 247 43.13 35.91 -20.43
CA ASP A 247 44.54 36.29 -20.38
C ASP A 247 44.83 37.50 -19.50
N THR A 248 43.78 38.13 -18.99
CA THR A 248 43.94 39.27 -18.10
C THR A 248 44.59 38.87 -16.78
N PRO A 249 45.45 39.73 -16.20
CA PRO A 249 46.20 39.41 -14.98
C PRO A 249 45.28 39.11 -13.79
N LEU A 250 44.09 39.71 -13.73
CA LEU A 250 43.07 39.42 -12.71
C LEU A 250 42.62 37.96 -12.73
N VAL A 251 42.20 37.45 -13.90
CA VAL A 251 41.71 36.07 -14.06
C VAL A 251 42.84 35.07 -13.81
N ARG A 252 44.03 35.35 -14.32
CA ARG A 252 45.22 34.50 -14.12
C ARG A 252 45.64 34.43 -12.65
N ALA A 253 45.59 35.54 -11.90
CA ALA A 253 45.95 35.57 -10.48
C ALA A 253 44.97 34.77 -9.60
N SER A 254 43.67 34.84 -9.90
CA SER A 254 42.58 34.11 -9.22
C SER A 254 42.72 32.58 -9.33
N GLY A 255 43.52 32.08 -10.29
CA GLY A 255 43.63 30.66 -10.63
C GLY A 255 42.57 30.26 -11.64
N ARG A 256 42.88 30.42 -12.93
CA ARG A 256 41.98 30.20 -14.08
C ARG A 256 41.24 28.86 -14.01
N GLU A 257 41.98 27.76 -13.88
CA GLU A 257 41.43 26.40 -13.84
C GLU A 257 40.44 26.21 -12.67
N LEU A 258 40.85 26.58 -11.45
CA LEU A 258 40.00 26.43 -10.26
C LEU A 258 38.75 27.30 -10.33
N SER A 259 38.84 28.49 -10.94
CA SER A 259 37.67 29.35 -11.14
C SER A 259 36.67 28.74 -12.12
N TYR A 260 37.12 28.13 -13.22
CA TYR A 260 36.22 27.42 -14.14
C TYR A 260 35.62 26.16 -13.50
N THR A 261 36.42 25.37 -12.76
CA THR A 261 35.92 24.21 -12.01
C THR A 261 34.82 24.62 -11.04
N LEU A 262 35.02 25.72 -10.30
CA LEU A 262 34.04 26.22 -9.33
C LEU A 262 32.76 26.71 -10.03
N LEU A 263 32.87 27.48 -11.13
CA LEU A 263 31.70 27.93 -11.91
C LEU A 263 30.94 26.75 -12.52
N PHE A 264 31.63 25.70 -12.96
CA PHE A 264 31.00 24.46 -13.42
C PHE A 264 30.22 23.77 -12.30
N GLY A 265 30.79 23.68 -11.09
CA GLY A 265 30.07 23.16 -9.92
C GLY A 265 28.82 23.96 -9.58
N ILE A 266 28.90 25.30 -9.63
CA ILE A 266 27.74 26.20 -9.44
C ILE A 266 26.66 25.92 -10.48
N LEU A 267 27.03 25.76 -11.76
CA LEU A 267 26.10 25.44 -12.83
C LEU A 267 25.41 24.09 -12.59
N VAL A 268 26.17 23.05 -12.20
CA VAL A 268 25.64 21.73 -11.85
C VAL A 268 24.62 21.82 -10.70
N CYS A 269 24.90 22.61 -9.66
CA CYS A 269 23.98 22.81 -8.54
C CYS A 269 22.65 23.43 -8.98
N TYR A 270 22.65 24.47 -9.84
CA TYR A 270 21.40 25.05 -10.35
C TYR A 270 20.68 24.12 -11.32
N CYS A 271 21.40 23.40 -12.20
CA CYS A 271 20.79 22.43 -13.10
C CYS A 271 20.11 21.27 -12.33
N ASN A 272 20.67 20.89 -11.19
CA ASN A 272 20.11 19.82 -10.36
C ASN A 272 18.73 20.17 -9.75
N THR A 273 18.38 21.45 -9.64
CA THR A 273 17.02 21.87 -9.24
C THR A 273 15.95 21.27 -10.16
N PHE A 274 16.20 21.22 -11.47
CA PHE A 274 15.24 20.62 -12.42
C PHE A 274 15.16 19.11 -12.25
N ALA A 275 16.27 18.44 -11.91
CA ALA A 275 16.27 17.01 -11.62
C ALA A 275 15.44 16.67 -10.38
N LEU A 276 15.48 17.53 -9.35
CA LEU A 276 14.70 17.40 -8.11
C LEU A 276 13.20 17.60 -8.32
N ILE A 277 12.81 18.51 -9.21
CA ILE A 277 11.41 18.84 -9.51
C ILE A 277 10.81 17.88 -10.54
N ALA A 278 11.63 17.32 -11.43
CA ALA A 278 11.17 16.39 -12.45
C ALA A 278 10.46 15.17 -11.82
N LYS A 279 9.46 14.65 -12.55
CA LYS A 279 8.76 13.43 -12.17
C LYS A 279 9.80 12.34 -11.84
N PRO A 280 9.71 11.69 -10.66
CA PRO A 280 10.67 10.66 -10.29
C PRO A 280 10.68 9.53 -11.31
N THR A 281 11.86 9.27 -11.85
CA THR A 281 12.19 8.20 -12.79
C THR A 281 13.57 7.67 -12.37
N ILE A 282 13.98 6.53 -12.87
CA ILE A 282 15.32 6.00 -12.58
C ILE A 282 16.40 7.04 -12.94
N GLY A 283 16.28 7.68 -14.11
CA GLY A 283 17.21 8.72 -14.55
C GLY A 283 17.22 9.97 -13.66
N SER A 284 16.05 10.51 -13.29
CA SER A 284 16.01 11.68 -12.41
C SER A 284 16.52 11.35 -11.00
N CYS A 285 16.24 10.16 -10.47
CA CYS A 285 16.74 9.73 -9.16
C CYS A 285 18.28 9.53 -9.15
N VAL A 286 18.86 9.01 -10.24
CA VAL A 286 20.32 8.97 -10.43
C VAL A 286 20.89 10.38 -10.44
N LEU A 287 20.29 11.27 -11.24
CA LEU A 287 20.78 12.63 -11.39
C LEU A 287 20.68 13.41 -10.09
N GLN A 288 19.62 13.24 -9.30
CA GLN A 288 19.48 13.85 -7.98
C GLN A 288 20.57 13.36 -7.02
N ARG A 289 20.76 12.04 -6.90
CA ARG A 289 21.76 11.46 -6.00
C ARG A 289 23.18 11.88 -6.38
N PHE A 290 23.50 11.76 -7.67
CA PHE A 290 24.85 12.04 -8.18
C PHE A 290 25.11 13.54 -8.27
N GLY A 291 24.18 14.31 -8.83
CA GLY A 291 24.31 15.74 -9.12
C GLY A 291 24.46 16.59 -7.86
N ILE A 292 23.70 16.33 -6.80
CA ILE A 292 23.82 17.06 -5.53
C ILE A 292 25.20 16.83 -4.91
N GLY A 293 25.56 15.56 -4.71
CA GLY A 293 26.81 15.19 -4.05
C GLY A 293 28.02 15.70 -4.81
N VAL A 294 28.06 15.44 -6.12
CA VAL A 294 29.19 15.82 -6.98
C VAL A 294 29.25 17.33 -7.18
N GLY A 295 28.13 18.02 -7.39
CA GLY A 295 28.09 19.48 -7.55
C GLY A 295 28.72 20.21 -6.37
N PHE A 296 28.33 19.87 -5.14
CA PHE A 296 28.93 20.45 -3.93
C PHE A 296 30.40 20.09 -3.77
N SER A 297 30.78 18.84 -4.07
CA SER A 297 32.17 18.43 -3.97
C SER A 297 33.07 19.21 -4.93
N ILE A 298 32.58 19.56 -6.13
CA ILE A 298 33.30 20.38 -7.11
C ILE A 298 33.52 21.79 -6.53
N ILE A 299 32.47 22.43 -6.02
CA ILE A 299 32.54 23.78 -5.46
C ILE A 299 33.51 23.83 -4.27
N TYR A 300 33.32 22.96 -3.27
CA TYR A 300 34.11 23.02 -2.04
C TYR A 300 35.52 22.48 -2.21
N SER A 301 35.77 21.51 -3.09
CA SER A 301 37.15 21.06 -3.39
C SER A 301 37.96 22.17 -4.07
N ALA A 302 37.35 22.92 -4.99
CA ALA A 302 38.00 24.06 -5.63
C ALA A 302 38.25 25.19 -4.62
N LEU A 303 37.28 25.50 -3.76
CA LEU A 303 37.44 26.48 -2.67
C LEU A 303 38.50 26.07 -1.66
N LEU A 304 38.54 24.80 -1.25
CA LEU A 304 39.55 24.27 -0.35
C LEU A 304 40.93 24.45 -0.94
N THR A 305 41.12 23.99 -2.18
CA THR A 305 42.41 24.07 -2.88
C THR A 305 42.86 25.53 -3.02
N LYS A 306 41.92 26.42 -3.35
CA LYS A 306 42.18 27.85 -3.46
C LYS A 306 42.58 28.48 -2.13
N THR A 307 41.87 28.15 -1.05
CA THR A 307 42.15 28.67 0.30
C THR A 307 43.45 28.09 0.87
N ASN A 308 43.71 26.80 0.61
CA ASN A 308 44.95 26.14 1.00
C ASN A 308 46.16 26.77 0.30
N ARG A 309 46.07 27.05 -1.02
CA ARG A 309 47.10 27.80 -1.75
C ARG A 309 47.40 29.14 -1.08
N ILE A 310 46.36 29.92 -0.77
CA ILE A 310 46.51 31.22 -0.09
C ILE A 310 47.22 31.03 1.25
N SER A 311 46.74 30.12 2.09
CA SER A 311 47.35 29.83 3.40
C SER A 311 48.83 29.45 3.31
N ARG A 312 49.22 28.61 2.33
CA ARG A 312 50.64 28.23 2.14
C ARG A 312 51.51 29.40 1.70
N ILE A 313 51.04 30.24 0.76
CA ILE A 313 51.80 31.40 0.28
C ILE A 313 52.15 32.33 1.45
N PHE A 314 51.17 32.67 2.30
CA PHE A 314 51.41 33.57 3.43
C PHE A 314 52.19 32.91 4.57
N HIS A 315 51.98 31.62 4.83
CA HIS A 315 52.77 30.89 5.82
C HIS A 315 54.26 30.83 5.41
N SER A 316 54.57 30.53 4.15
CA SER A 316 55.96 30.53 3.67
C SER A 316 56.57 31.93 3.57
N ALA A 317 55.78 32.96 3.25
CA ALA A 317 56.25 34.34 3.32
C ALA A 317 56.66 34.75 4.74
N SER A 318 55.99 34.20 5.77
CA SER A 318 56.31 34.47 7.18
C SER A 318 57.52 33.73 7.75
N LYS A 319 57.96 32.62 7.13
CA LYS A 319 59.00 31.71 7.69
C LYS A 319 60.33 31.70 6.91
N SER A 320 60.66 32.77 6.19
CA SER A 320 61.83 32.88 5.30
C SER A 320 61.72 32.00 4.03
N ALA A 321 62.44 32.39 2.98
CA ALA A 321 62.22 32.06 1.57
C ALA A 321 62.46 30.58 1.18
N GLN A 322 61.73 29.64 1.76
CA GLN A 322 61.69 28.25 1.31
C GLN A 322 60.83 28.12 0.04
N ARG A 323 61.36 27.42 -0.97
CA ARG A 323 60.65 27.13 -2.23
C ARG A 323 59.42 26.26 -1.94
N LEU A 324 58.24 26.84 -2.13
CA LEU A 324 56.96 26.18 -1.94
C LEU A 324 56.73 25.03 -2.95
N LYS A 325 56.51 23.80 -2.46
CA LYS A 325 56.03 22.66 -3.27
C LYS A 325 54.51 22.77 -3.52
N TYR A 326 54.01 22.19 -4.62
CA TYR A 326 52.58 22.12 -5.01
C TYR A 326 51.85 23.45 -5.33
N ILE A 327 52.58 24.52 -5.69
CA ILE A 327 51.96 25.80 -6.12
C ILE A 327 51.55 25.80 -7.60
N SER A 328 52.09 24.89 -8.42
CA SER A 328 51.79 24.84 -9.84
C SER A 328 50.29 24.68 -10.12
N PRO A 329 49.73 25.35 -11.14
CA PRO A 329 48.34 25.15 -11.57
C PRO A 329 47.99 23.67 -11.78
N GLN A 330 48.92 22.90 -12.36
CA GLN A 330 48.75 21.46 -12.58
C GLN A 330 48.53 20.70 -11.26
N SER A 331 49.36 20.97 -10.23
CA SER A 331 49.17 20.35 -8.91
C SER A 331 47.86 20.77 -8.22
N GLN A 332 47.34 21.97 -8.49
CA GLN A 332 46.06 22.42 -7.94
C GLN A 332 44.87 21.68 -8.56
N VAL A 333 44.89 21.48 -9.89
CA VAL A 333 43.86 20.71 -10.59
C VAL A 333 43.90 19.25 -10.13
N VAL A 334 45.09 18.65 -9.99
CA VAL A 334 45.22 17.27 -9.49
C VAL A 334 44.63 17.14 -8.08
N ILE A 335 44.99 18.01 -7.14
CA ILE A 335 44.43 17.98 -5.76
C ILE A 335 42.91 18.12 -5.79
N THR A 336 42.38 19.06 -6.57
CA THR A 336 40.94 19.29 -6.68
C THR A 336 40.22 18.08 -7.25
N THR A 337 40.77 17.49 -8.32
CA THR A 337 40.21 16.32 -8.97
C THR A 337 40.27 15.10 -8.06
N SER A 338 41.34 14.92 -7.28
CA SER A 338 41.43 13.83 -6.29
C SER A 338 40.36 13.95 -5.20
N LEU A 339 40.07 15.16 -4.70
CA LEU A 339 39.00 15.37 -3.71
C LEU A 339 37.62 15.09 -4.31
N ILE A 340 37.36 15.53 -5.55
CA ILE A 340 36.10 15.21 -6.26
C ILE A 340 35.97 13.70 -6.49
N ALA A 341 37.05 13.02 -6.87
CA ALA A 341 37.06 11.59 -7.11
C ALA A 341 36.66 10.79 -5.86
N ILE A 342 37.03 11.24 -4.66
CA ILE A 342 36.59 10.62 -3.41
C ILE A 342 35.06 10.65 -3.29
N GLN A 343 34.40 11.79 -3.54
CA GLN A 343 32.94 11.88 -3.50
C GLN A 343 32.29 11.01 -4.58
N VAL A 344 32.85 11.00 -5.79
CA VAL A 344 32.35 10.17 -6.89
C VAL A 344 32.40 8.68 -6.51
N LEU A 345 33.52 8.21 -5.95
CA LEU A 345 33.67 6.83 -5.49
C LEU A 345 32.66 6.48 -4.37
N ILE A 346 32.52 7.35 -3.37
CA ILE A 346 31.53 7.16 -2.29
C ILE A 346 30.12 7.04 -2.87
N THR A 347 29.77 7.93 -3.80
CA THR A 347 28.43 7.95 -4.42
C THR A 347 28.20 6.71 -5.28
N MET A 348 29.22 6.23 -6.01
CA MET A 348 29.14 5.00 -6.81
C MET A 348 28.95 3.77 -5.93
N ILE A 349 29.73 3.65 -4.85
CA ILE A 349 29.56 2.56 -3.87
C ILE A 349 28.13 2.60 -3.29
N TRP A 350 27.63 3.77 -2.94
CA TRP A 350 26.27 3.91 -2.39
C TRP A 350 25.19 3.51 -3.39
N MET A 351 25.35 3.83 -4.68
CA MET A 351 24.41 3.39 -5.72
C MET A 351 24.44 1.88 -5.97
N VAL A 352 25.53 1.18 -5.62
CA VAL A 352 25.59 -0.29 -5.66
C VAL A 352 24.86 -0.90 -4.47
N VAL A 353 25.03 -0.34 -3.27
CA VAL A 353 24.35 -0.80 -2.04
C VAL A 353 22.85 -0.50 -2.08
N GLU A 354 22.49 0.72 -2.48
CA GLU A 354 21.12 1.19 -2.64
C GLU A 354 20.85 1.57 -4.10
N PRO A 355 20.42 0.61 -4.95
CA PRO A 355 20.20 0.87 -6.36
C PRO A 355 19.15 1.97 -6.57
N PRO A 356 19.41 2.94 -7.47
CA PRO A 356 18.49 4.01 -7.76
C PRO A 356 17.22 3.45 -8.41
N GLY A 357 16.07 3.87 -7.90
CA GLY A 357 14.77 3.48 -8.41
C GLY A 357 13.70 4.41 -7.87
N THR A 358 12.45 4.07 -8.11
CA THR A 358 11.28 4.79 -7.60
C THR A 358 10.52 3.91 -6.61
N ARG A 359 9.86 4.54 -5.63
CA ARG A 359 8.97 3.85 -4.68
C ARG A 359 7.69 4.66 -4.48
N PHE A 360 6.60 3.96 -4.23
CA PHE A 360 5.36 4.57 -3.75
C PHE A 360 5.43 4.76 -2.24
N TYR A 361 4.99 5.92 -1.77
CA TYR A 361 4.89 6.28 -0.37
C TYR A 361 3.45 6.67 -0.06
N TYR A 362 2.89 6.09 1.00
CA TYR A 362 1.49 6.23 1.39
C TYR A 362 1.43 6.93 2.75
N PRO A 363 1.39 8.28 2.81
CA PRO A 363 1.27 9.00 4.08
C PRO A 363 -0.11 8.81 4.71
N ASP A 364 -1.14 8.69 3.87
CA ASP A 364 -2.53 8.47 4.24
C ASP A 364 -3.17 7.46 3.26
N ARG A 365 -4.32 6.88 3.63
CA ARG A 365 -5.05 5.91 2.81
C ARG A 365 -5.59 6.50 1.50
N ARG A 366 -5.70 7.84 1.41
CA ARG A 366 -6.20 8.56 0.24
C ARG A 366 -5.11 9.14 -0.67
N GLU A 367 -3.85 8.94 -0.32
CA GLU A 367 -2.73 9.57 -1.03
C GLU A 367 -1.66 8.56 -1.44
N VAL A 368 -1.21 8.67 -2.68
CA VAL A 368 -0.10 7.88 -3.23
C VAL A 368 0.93 8.85 -3.78
N ILE A 369 2.09 8.94 -3.12
CA ILE A 369 3.17 9.83 -3.56
C ILE A 369 4.29 9.01 -4.20
N LEU A 370 4.69 9.41 -5.41
CA LEU A 370 5.86 8.85 -6.07
C LEU A 370 7.14 9.55 -5.56
N LYS A 371 8.06 8.79 -4.98
CA LYS A 371 9.37 9.27 -4.51
C LYS A 371 10.51 8.44 -5.10
N CYS A 372 11.73 8.97 -5.05
CA CYS A 372 12.92 8.16 -5.30
C CYS A 372 13.11 7.12 -4.19
N LYS A 373 13.64 5.94 -4.54
CA LYS A 373 13.96 4.86 -3.61
C LYS A 373 15.21 5.23 -2.81
N ILE A 374 15.02 6.06 -1.79
CA ILE A 374 16.02 6.47 -0.81
C ILE A 374 15.39 6.39 0.57
N GLN A 375 16.15 5.88 1.55
CA GLN A 375 15.77 5.99 2.95
C GLN A 375 16.04 7.42 3.41
N ASP A 376 15.20 7.97 4.29
CA ASP A 376 15.23 9.39 4.63
C ASP A 376 16.57 9.83 5.25
N MET A 377 17.23 8.93 6.00
CA MET A 377 18.56 9.16 6.56
C MET A 377 19.70 8.94 5.56
N SER A 378 19.54 8.02 4.59
CA SER A 378 20.57 7.70 3.60
C SER A 378 20.96 8.91 2.76
N PHE A 379 20.02 9.83 2.50
CA PHE A 379 20.35 11.08 1.83
C PHE A 379 21.38 11.90 2.62
N LEU A 380 21.18 12.13 3.92
CA LEU A 380 22.11 12.93 4.72
C LEU A 380 23.47 12.24 4.90
N PHE A 381 23.48 10.92 5.11
CA PHE A 381 24.72 10.16 5.19
C PHE A 381 25.53 10.27 3.89
N SER A 382 24.88 10.24 2.73
CA SER A 382 25.55 10.41 1.43
C SER A 382 26.21 11.79 1.26
N GLN A 383 25.80 12.79 2.05
CA GLN A 383 26.34 14.16 2.05
C GLN A 383 27.37 14.42 3.15
N LEU A 384 27.70 13.42 3.98
CA LEU A 384 28.63 13.58 5.10
C LEU A 384 30.01 14.08 4.65
N TYR A 385 30.52 13.57 3.54
CA TYR A 385 31.81 14.04 2.99
C TYR A 385 31.76 15.52 2.57
N ASN A 386 30.66 15.97 1.97
CA ASN A 386 30.47 17.39 1.66
C ASN A 386 30.45 18.26 2.92
N MET A 387 29.84 17.80 4.01
CA MET A 387 29.87 18.50 5.31
C MET A 387 31.27 18.58 5.91
N ILE A 388 32.08 17.51 5.76
CA ILE A 388 33.49 17.50 6.15
C ILE A 388 34.28 18.50 5.30
N LEU A 389 34.09 18.52 3.98
CA LEU A 389 34.73 19.48 3.09
C LEU A 389 34.40 20.92 3.47
N ILE A 390 33.12 21.23 3.73
CA ILE A 390 32.67 22.56 4.18
C ILE A 390 33.38 22.93 5.49
N THR A 391 33.39 22.03 6.48
CA THR A 391 34.05 22.26 7.78
C THR A 391 35.53 22.55 7.62
N VAL A 392 36.25 21.72 6.86
CA VAL A 392 37.68 21.90 6.60
C VAL A 392 37.94 23.21 5.85
N CYS A 393 37.13 23.53 4.82
CA CYS A 393 37.19 24.81 4.13
C CYS A 393 37.02 25.99 5.09
N THR A 394 36.07 25.91 6.01
CA THR A 394 35.81 26.95 7.01
C THR A 394 36.99 27.13 7.97
N ILE A 395 37.62 26.05 8.44
CA ILE A 395 38.83 26.09 9.26
C ILE A 395 39.96 26.82 8.52
N TYR A 396 40.18 26.49 7.24
CA TYR A 396 41.19 27.16 6.42
C TYR A 396 40.83 28.62 6.16
N ALA A 397 39.55 28.93 5.93
CA ALA A 397 39.08 30.31 5.75
C ALA A 397 39.37 31.17 7.00
N ILE A 398 39.13 30.63 8.20
CA ILE A 398 39.47 31.28 9.47
C ILE A 398 40.99 31.52 9.57
N LYS A 399 41.82 30.53 9.23
CA LYS A 399 43.28 30.70 9.20
C LYS A 399 43.72 31.81 8.25
N THR A 400 43.05 31.97 7.12
CA THR A 400 43.36 33.01 6.13
C THR A 400 42.85 34.41 6.49
N ARG A 401 42.03 34.59 7.54
CA ARG A 401 41.58 35.93 7.98
C ARG A 401 42.72 36.81 8.52
N LYS A 402 43.80 36.22 9.03
CA LYS A 402 44.96 36.96 9.57
C LYS A 402 45.86 37.57 8.50
N ILE A 403 45.55 37.35 7.22
CA ILE A 403 46.29 37.88 6.08
C ILE A 403 45.94 39.37 5.91
N PRO A 404 46.93 40.28 5.77
CA PRO A 404 46.69 41.72 5.70
C PRO A 404 45.73 42.11 4.56
N GLU A 405 44.90 43.12 4.82
CA GLU A 405 43.71 43.53 4.03
C GLU A 405 43.99 43.90 2.56
N ASN A 406 45.25 44.05 2.16
CA ASN A 406 45.63 44.30 0.76
C ASN A 406 45.22 43.16 -0.21
N PHE A 407 44.75 42.01 0.30
CA PHE A 407 44.16 40.90 -0.47
C PHE A 407 42.67 40.70 -0.13
N ASN A 408 41.82 41.62 -0.58
CA ASN A 408 40.36 41.60 -0.37
C ASN A 408 39.66 40.26 -0.73
N GLU A 409 40.30 39.39 -1.52
CA GLU A 409 39.77 38.08 -1.93
C GLU A 409 39.55 37.10 -0.76
N SER A 410 40.41 37.11 0.27
CA SER A 410 40.27 36.18 1.42
C SER A 410 39.03 36.47 2.27
N LYS A 411 38.60 37.74 2.36
CA LYS A 411 37.39 38.16 3.08
C LYS A 411 36.13 37.60 2.42
N PHE A 412 36.04 37.67 1.09
CA PHE A 412 34.91 37.13 0.33
C PHE A 412 34.83 35.60 0.39
N ILE A 413 35.98 34.92 0.38
CA ILE A 413 36.04 33.46 0.60
C ILE A 413 35.53 33.11 2.00
N GLY A 414 36.01 33.83 3.03
CA GLY A 414 35.51 33.67 4.39
C GLY A 414 34.00 33.83 4.47
N PHE A 415 33.46 34.95 3.98
CA PHE A 415 32.03 35.23 3.99
C PHE A 415 31.23 34.13 3.28
N THR A 416 31.69 33.65 2.13
CA THR A 416 31.08 32.52 1.41
C THR A 416 30.98 31.27 2.28
N MET A 417 32.07 30.92 2.97
CA MET A 417 32.12 29.73 3.82
C MET A 417 31.23 29.86 5.05
N TYR A 418 31.23 31.00 5.75
CA TYR A 418 30.39 31.20 6.94
C TYR A 418 28.91 31.14 6.61
N THR A 419 28.48 31.86 5.57
CA THR A 419 27.08 31.88 5.14
C THR A 419 26.63 30.48 4.69
N THR A 420 27.49 29.75 3.98
CA THR A 420 27.24 28.35 3.60
C THR A 420 27.03 27.45 4.81
N CYS A 421 27.89 27.54 5.82
CA CYS A 421 27.72 26.76 7.06
C CYS A 421 26.37 27.03 7.72
N ILE A 422 25.96 28.31 7.81
CA ILE A 422 24.67 28.69 8.39
C ILE A 422 23.51 28.09 7.59
N ILE A 423 23.55 28.16 6.25
CA ILE A 423 22.52 27.57 5.37
C ILE A 423 22.37 26.07 5.63
N TRP A 424 23.48 25.34 5.71
CA TRP A 424 23.45 23.89 5.91
C TRP A 424 23.04 23.48 7.32
N LEU A 425 23.48 24.23 8.34
CA LEU A 425 23.02 24.01 9.72
C LEU A 425 21.52 24.28 9.88
N ALA A 426 20.96 25.26 9.17
CA ALA A 426 19.53 25.52 9.15
C ALA A 426 18.75 24.50 8.30
N PHE A 427 19.33 24.01 7.20
CA PHE A 427 18.68 23.04 6.32
C PHE A 427 18.33 21.73 7.04
N VAL A 428 19.25 21.17 7.83
CA VAL A 428 19.05 19.86 8.49
C VAL A 428 17.76 19.80 9.33
N PRO A 429 17.52 20.71 10.31
CA PRO A 429 16.28 20.68 11.10
C PRO A 429 15.04 20.99 10.26
N ILE A 430 15.12 21.87 9.25
CA ILE A 430 13.98 22.19 8.38
C ILE A 430 13.59 20.97 7.52
N TYR A 431 14.58 20.25 6.98
CA TYR A 431 14.37 19.08 6.13
C TYR A 431 13.61 17.97 6.85
N PHE A 432 13.94 17.72 8.13
CA PHE A 432 13.22 16.76 8.95
C PHE A 432 11.88 17.30 9.46
N GLY A 433 11.82 18.57 9.84
CA GLY A 433 10.57 19.19 10.32
C GLY A 433 9.49 19.30 9.24
N THR A 434 9.88 19.33 7.96
CA THR A 434 8.95 19.42 6.81
C THR A 434 8.64 18.06 6.17
N GLY A 435 9.07 16.95 6.78
CA GLY A 435 8.91 15.59 6.23
C GLY A 435 7.46 15.16 5.96
N ASN A 436 6.47 15.84 6.56
CA ASN A 436 5.05 15.58 6.37
C ASN A 436 4.53 16.04 5.00
N SER A 437 5.19 17.00 4.34
CA SER A 437 4.81 17.48 3.02
C SER A 437 5.98 17.37 2.04
N TYR A 438 5.81 16.52 1.02
CA TYR A 438 6.85 16.28 0.02
C TYR A 438 7.15 17.53 -0.83
N GLU A 439 6.15 18.37 -1.09
CA GLU A 439 6.29 19.62 -1.85
C GLU A 439 7.21 20.59 -1.09
N VAL A 440 6.93 20.80 0.21
CA VAL A 440 7.73 21.69 1.06
C VAL A 440 9.14 21.15 1.23
N GLN A 441 9.29 19.86 1.56
CA GLN A 441 10.60 19.23 1.76
C GLN A 441 11.50 19.34 0.51
N THR A 442 10.95 19.06 -0.68
CA THR A 442 11.69 19.17 -1.96
C THR A 442 12.03 20.61 -2.28
N THR A 443 11.11 21.54 -2.04
CA THR A 443 11.31 22.98 -2.25
C THR A 443 12.42 23.52 -1.36
N THR A 444 12.40 23.18 -0.07
CA THR A 444 13.46 23.55 0.88
C THR A 444 14.82 23.05 0.41
N LEU A 445 14.92 21.78 -0.02
CA LEU A 445 16.17 21.23 -0.57
C LEU A 445 16.65 22.03 -1.79
N CYS A 446 15.76 22.31 -2.75
CA CYS A 446 16.09 23.10 -3.94
C CYS A 446 16.58 24.51 -3.58
N ILE A 447 15.87 25.19 -2.67
CA ILE A 447 16.20 26.56 -2.23
C ILE A 447 17.54 26.57 -1.51
N SER A 448 17.80 25.62 -0.59
CA SER A 448 19.08 25.53 0.12
C SER A 448 20.25 25.32 -0.84
N ILE A 449 20.10 24.46 -1.85
CA ILE A 449 21.12 24.22 -2.88
C ILE A 449 21.38 25.49 -3.69
N SER A 450 20.33 26.09 -4.23
CA SER A 450 20.41 27.31 -5.03
C SER A 450 20.97 28.49 -4.25
N LEU A 451 20.60 28.63 -2.97
CA LEU A 451 21.11 29.69 -2.10
C LEU A 451 22.62 29.51 -1.84
N SER A 452 23.08 28.29 -1.57
CA SER A 452 24.51 28.03 -1.37
C SER A 452 25.32 28.32 -2.64
N ALA A 453 24.82 27.92 -3.81
CA ALA A 453 25.42 28.25 -5.11
C ALA A 453 25.44 29.77 -5.37
N SER A 454 24.34 30.46 -5.03
CA SER A 454 24.21 31.92 -5.21
C SER A 454 25.18 32.69 -4.32
N VAL A 455 25.35 32.26 -3.07
CA VAL A 455 26.33 32.85 -2.15
C VAL A 455 27.75 32.70 -2.71
N ALA A 456 28.12 31.52 -3.21
CA ALA A 456 29.42 31.31 -3.84
C ALA A 456 29.61 32.18 -5.09
N LEU A 457 28.58 32.29 -5.93
CA LEU A 457 28.62 33.12 -7.13
C LEU A 457 28.80 34.60 -6.80
N VAL A 458 27.88 35.16 -6.00
CA VAL A 458 27.83 36.59 -5.69
C VAL A 458 29.06 37.03 -4.91
N CYS A 459 29.46 36.27 -3.89
CA CYS A 459 30.53 36.72 -3.01
C CYS A 459 31.90 36.64 -3.70
N LEU A 460 32.15 35.60 -4.50
CA LEU A 460 33.47 35.35 -5.09
C LEU A 460 33.68 36.01 -6.44
N TYR A 461 32.62 36.20 -7.22
CA TYR A 461 32.70 36.67 -8.61
C TYR A 461 32.22 38.10 -8.80
N SER A 462 31.27 38.62 -8.00
CA SER A 462 30.83 40.02 -8.16
C SER A 462 31.97 41.03 -8.08
N PRO A 463 32.94 40.96 -7.13
CA PRO A 463 34.06 41.89 -7.10
C PRO A 463 34.95 41.80 -8.35
N LYS A 464 35.08 40.60 -8.93
CA LYS A 464 35.92 40.35 -10.12
C LYS A 464 35.26 40.84 -11.39
N VAL A 465 33.97 40.53 -11.55
CA VAL A 465 33.15 40.99 -12.67
C VAL A 465 33.04 42.52 -12.65
N TYR A 466 32.87 43.13 -11.47
CA TYR A 466 32.86 44.58 -11.32
C TYR A 466 34.14 45.24 -11.82
N ILE A 467 35.32 44.71 -11.42
CA ILE A 467 36.61 45.22 -11.91
C ILE A 467 36.74 44.99 -13.42
N LEU A 468 36.31 43.83 -13.92
CA LEU A 468 36.44 43.47 -15.32
C LEU A 468 35.61 44.35 -16.26
N VAL A 469 34.40 44.74 -15.84
CA VAL A 469 33.46 45.53 -16.66
C VAL A 469 33.64 47.03 -16.47
N PHE A 470 33.75 47.50 -15.22
CA PHE A 470 33.70 48.94 -14.92
C PHE A 470 35.07 49.58 -14.67
N HIS A 471 36.11 48.79 -14.39
CA HIS A 471 37.46 49.29 -14.15
C HIS A 471 38.54 48.44 -14.85
N PRO A 472 38.50 48.35 -16.20
CA PRO A 472 39.53 47.64 -16.95
C PRO A 472 40.93 48.21 -16.68
N ASP A 473 41.04 49.48 -16.29
CA ASP A 473 42.32 50.13 -15.95
C ASP A 473 42.98 49.53 -14.70
N LYS A 474 42.20 48.90 -13.80
CA LYS A 474 42.72 48.16 -12.63
C LYS A 474 43.14 46.73 -12.98
N ASN A 475 42.91 46.30 -14.22
CA ASN A 475 43.22 44.97 -14.76
C ASN A 475 44.59 44.91 -15.48
N VAL A 476 45.55 45.71 -15.02
CA VAL A 476 46.95 45.66 -15.46
C VAL A 476 47.83 45.12 -14.35
N ARG A 477 48.95 44.45 -14.69
CA ARG A 477 49.94 44.05 -13.68
C ARG A 477 50.43 45.32 -12.99
N LYS A 478 50.00 45.56 -11.74
CA LYS A 478 50.80 46.38 -10.83
C LYS A 478 52.09 45.60 -10.62
N LEU A 479 53.14 45.95 -11.36
CA LEU A 479 54.48 45.61 -10.93
C LEU A 479 54.61 46.24 -9.54
N THR A 480 54.60 45.40 -8.51
CA THR A 480 55.19 45.75 -7.23
C THR A 480 56.69 45.90 -7.51
N MET A 481 57.09 47.04 -8.10
CA MET A 481 58.45 47.51 -8.07
C MET A 481 58.74 47.78 -6.59
N ASN A 482 59.31 46.79 -5.91
CA ASN A 482 60.14 47.08 -4.76
C ASN A 482 61.30 47.94 -5.27
N SER A 483 61.14 49.25 -5.13
CA SER A 483 62.12 50.29 -5.40
C SER A 483 63.26 50.25 -4.38
N THR A 484 63.92 49.11 -4.24
CA THR A 484 65.14 48.96 -3.43
C THR A 484 66.35 48.50 -4.24
N VAL A 485 66.20 48.24 -5.54
CA VAL A 485 67.32 47.81 -6.42
C VAL A 485 67.86 48.93 -7.32
N TYR A 486 67.13 50.02 -7.56
CA TYR A 486 67.61 51.13 -8.42
C TYR A 486 68.43 52.22 -7.68
N ARG A 487 68.65 52.10 -6.37
CA ARG A 487 69.47 53.07 -5.59
C ARG A 487 70.88 52.60 -5.25
N ARG A 488 71.32 51.42 -5.73
CA ARG A 488 72.70 50.92 -5.49
C ARG A 488 73.67 51.07 -6.66
N SER A 489 73.20 51.48 -7.84
CA SER A 489 74.05 51.68 -9.03
C SER A 489 74.40 53.15 -9.31
N ALA A 490 73.91 54.11 -8.51
CA ALA A 490 74.23 55.54 -8.67
C ALA A 490 75.18 56.10 -7.59
N ALA A 491 75.66 55.26 -6.65
CA ALA A 491 76.56 55.68 -5.56
C ALA A 491 77.88 54.88 -5.52
N ALA A 492 78.32 54.35 -6.67
CA ALA A 492 79.58 53.63 -6.81
C ALA A 492 80.45 54.18 -7.96
N VAL A 493 80.36 55.49 -8.24
CA VAL A 493 81.29 56.22 -9.11
C VAL A 493 81.66 57.54 -8.42
N ALA A 494 82.31 57.45 -7.28
CA ALA A 494 83.14 58.52 -6.74
C ALA A 494 84.05 57.91 -5.67
N GLN A 495 85.32 58.30 -5.73
CA GLN A 495 86.39 58.02 -4.76
C GLN A 495 87.21 56.75 -5.03
N GLY A 496 88.19 56.94 -5.90
CA GLY A 496 89.41 56.15 -5.90
C GLY A 496 90.30 56.48 -4.69
N ALA A 497 91.02 55.43 -4.29
CA ALA A 497 92.10 55.22 -3.33
C ALA A 497 92.97 56.44 -2.91
N PRO A 498 93.69 56.35 -1.75
CA PRO A 498 94.94 55.58 -1.75
C PRO A 498 95.28 54.77 -0.47
N THR A 499 95.89 53.62 -0.73
CA THR A 499 97.06 52.95 -0.12
C THR A 499 97.34 52.90 1.40
N SER A 500 97.55 51.63 1.82
CA SER A 500 98.65 51.07 2.65
C SER A 500 98.81 51.45 4.12
N SER A 501 98.75 50.45 5.01
CA SER A 501 99.93 49.81 5.64
C SER A 501 99.54 49.10 6.95
N GLY A 502 100.27 48.03 7.31
CA GLY A 502 100.42 47.58 8.71
C GLY A 502 99.67 46.29 9.06
N TYR A 503 100.22 45.09 8.80
CA TYR A 503 101.08 44.28 9.68
C TYR A 503 100.33 43.40 10.72
N SER A 504 100.45 42.06 10.50
CA SER A 504 100.73 40.97 11.47
C SER A 504 99.76 40.75 12.66
N ARG A 505 99.48 39.54 13.18
CA ARG A 505 100.23 38.27 13.33
C ARG A 505 99.18 37.23 13.81
N THR A 506 99.02 36.07 13.15
CA THR A 506 99.51 34.70 13.47
C THR A 506 98.77 33.84 14.51
N HIS A 507 98.71 32.54 14.15
CA HIS A 507 98.57 31.30 14.95
C HIS A 507 97.21 30.99 15.57
N ALA A 508 96.76 29.75 15.75
CA ALA A 508 96.97 28.37 15.24
C ALA A 508 96.06 27.46 16.13
N PRO A 509 95.82 26.18 15.80
CA PRO A 509 94.57 25.47 16.12
C PRO A 509 94.71 24.38 17.22
N GLY A 510 93.58 23.81 17.66
CA GLY A 510 93.50 22.50 18.35
C GLY A 510 92.03 22.07 18.57
N THR A 511 91.58 20.91 18.04
CA THR A 511 91.38 19.58 18.70
C THR A 511 90.45 19.64 19.93
N SER A 512 89.46 18.78 20.18
CA SER A 512 89.29 17.33 20.01
C SER A 512 87.83 16.89 20.34
N ALA A 513 87.42 15.69 19.90
CA ALA A 513 86.30 14.89 20.44
C ALA A 513 86.67 14.29 21.85
N PRO A 514 85.92 13.40 22.57
CA PRO A 514 84.70 12.63 22.22
C PRO A 514 83.64 12.38 23.35
N THR A 515 82.58 11.64 22.98
CA THR A 515 81.63 10.73 23.72
C THR A 515 81.50 10.71 25.26
N GLY A 516 80.24 10.59 25.74
CA GLY A 516 79.89 10.06 27.07
C GLY A 516 78.41 9.63 27.19
N VAL A 517 78.19 8.43 27.75
CA VAL A 517 76.92 7.75 28.06
C VAL A 517 76.81 7.61 29.59
N ALA A 518 75.60 7.71 30.18
CA ALA A 518 75.07 7.05 31.41
C ALA A 518 73.89 7.89 32.00
N VAL A 519 72.65 7.40 32.13
CA VAL A 519 72.02 6.49 33.14
C VAL A 519 71.64 7.16 34.48
N GLY A 520 70.39 6.93 34.91
CA GLY A 520 69.89 7.08 36.30
C GLY A 520 68.46 7.66 36.41
N THR A 521 67.38 6.84 36.44
CA THR A 521 66.54 6.45 37.62
C THR A 521 65.61 7.58 38.16
N ASN A 522 64.33 7.42 38.49
CA ASN A 522 63.60 6.31 39.12
C ASN A 522 62.06 6.49 39.08
N ALA A 523 61.35 5.36 39.14
CA ALA A 523 60.09 5.05 39.87
C ALA A 523 58.78 5.80 39.51
N SER A 524 57.58 5.19 39.49
CA SER A 524 57.10 3.82 39.78
C SER A 524 55.58 3.72 39.53
N SER A 525 55.12 2.49 39.21
CA SER A 525 53.83 1.84 39.53
C SER A 525 52.51 2.45 38.98
N SER A 526 51.50 1.71 38.48
CA SER A 526 51.19 0.27 38.60
C SER A 526 49.99 -0.14 37.72
N THR A 527 50.13 -1.33 37.09
CA THR A 527 49.17 -2.45 36.94
C THR A 527 47.84 -2.35 36.14
N LEU A 528 47.88 -3.03 34.98
CA LEU A 528 46.90 -3.96 34.32
C LEU A 528 46.39 -5.10 35.28
N PRO A 529 45.44 -6.02 34.92
CA PRO A 529 45.20 -6.60 33.58
C PRO A 529 43.74 -7.03 33.20
N THR A 530 43.74 -7.66 32.02
CA THR A 530 42.76 -8.26 31.09
C THR A 530 42.01 -9.55 31.49
N GLN A 531 40.93 -9.81 30.70
CA GLN A 531 40.56 -11.05 29.96
C GLN A 531 39.45 -12.03 30.44
N ASN A 532 38.56 -12.30 29.46
CA ASN A 532 37.93 -13.57 29.01
C ASN A 532 36.67 -14.21 29.66
N SER A 533 35.76 -14.64 28.76
CA SER A 533 34.56 -15.50 28.89
C SER A 533 34.84 -16.94 29.41
N PRO A 534 33.85 -17.81 29.74
CA PRO A 534 33.06 -18.59 28.74
C PRO A 534 31.63 -19.13 29.14
N HIS A 535 30.90 -19.62 28.11
CA HIS A 535 29.92 -20.74 27.92
C HIS A 535 29.08 -21.51 29.00
N LEU A 536 28.01 -22.15 28.45
CA LEU A 536 27.19 -23.36 28.82
C LEU A 536 25.79 -23.10 29.46
N ASP A 537 24.67 -23.42 28.77
CA ASP A 537 23.85 -24.68 28.69
C ASP A 537 22.90 -24.82 29.93
N GLU A 538 21.64 -25.29 29.94
CA GLU A 538 20.98 -26.44 29.29
C GLU A 538 19.43 -26.46 29.59
N ALA A 539 18.66 -27.20 28.76
CA ALA A 539 17.36 -27.94 28.89
C ALA A 539 16.36 -27.73 30.09
N SER A 540 15.04 -27.97 30.04
CA SER A 540 14.21 -29.10 29.52
C SER A 540 12.69 -28.81 29.77
N ALA A 541 11.78 -29.10 28.83
CA ALA A 541 10.75 -30.17 28.80
C ALA A 541 9.60 -30.17 29.85
N GLN A 542 8.32 -30.12 29.41
CA GLN A 542 7.33 -31.21 29.61
C GLN A 542 5.91 -30.93 29.02
N THR A 543 5.31 -32.04 28.61
CA THR A 543 4.05 -32.40 27.94
C THR A 543 2.74 -32.20 28.73
N ASN A 544 1.59 -32.17 28.03
CA ASN A 544 0.44 -33.06 28.30
C ASN A 544 -0.62 -33.05 27.17
N ASP A 545 -1.10 -34.27 26.87
CA ASP A 545 -2.07 -34.70 25.86
C ASP A 545 -3.46 -35.02 26.48
N VAL A 546 -4.42 -35.39 25.60
CA VAL A 546 -5.70 -36.12 25.85
C VAL A 546 -6.95 -35.21 26.05
N HIS A 547 -8.10 -35.31 25.34
CA HIS A 547 -8.90 -36.46 24.86
C HIS A 547 -9.72 -36.10 23.60
N LYS A 548 -9.83 -37.04 22.65
CA LYS A 548 -10.74 -37.02 21.48
C LYS A 548 -11.79 -38.12 21.69
N SER A 549 -13.08 -37.81 21.52
CA SER A 549 -14.18 -38.78 21.55
C SER A 549 -14.90 -38.78 20.20
N ASN A 550 -15.09 -39.97 19.64
CA ASN A 550 -15.78 -40.26 18.39
C ASN A 550 -17.29 -40.39 18.65
N GLY A 551 -18.11 -39.73 17.83
CA GLY A 551 -19.55 -39.97 17.73
C GLY A 551 -19.88 -40.42 16.31
N GLU A 552 -20.52 -41.58 16.21
CA GLU A 552 -21.01 -42.20 14.97
C GLU A 552 -22.10 -41.35 14.30
N PHE A 553 -22.02 -41.21 12.97
CA PHE A 553 -23.01 -40.58 12.11
C PHE A 553 -23.88 -41.67 11.44
N LEU A 554 -25.20 -41.59 11.65
CA LEU A 554 -26.21 -42.24 10.79
C LEU A 554 -26.70 -41.22 9.75
N PRO A 555 -26.99 -41.62 8.49
CA PRO A 555 -27.43 -40.68 7.46
C PRO A 555 -28.95 -40.48 7.53
N GLU A 556 -29.40 -39.27 7.87
CA GLU A 556 -30.75 -38.80 7.57
C GLU A 556 -30.84 -38.43 6.09
N VAL A 557 -31.91 -38.93 5.44
CA VAL A 557 -32.32 -38.54 4.10
C VAL A 557 -32.87 -37.12 4.18
N GLY A 558 -32.11 -36.15 3.67
CA GLY A 558 -32.49 -34.75 3.68
C GLY A 558 -33.62 -34.46 2.68
N GLU A 559 -34.84 -34.24 3.19
CA GLU A 559 -35.79 -33.36 2.54
C GLU A 559 -35.37 -31.91 2.84
N ARG A 560 -35.04 -31.16 1.79
CA ARG A 560 -34.66 -29.74 1.89
C ARG A 560 -35.91 -28.92 2.18
N PHE A 561 -36.27 -28.80 3.45
CA PHE A 561 -37.15 -27.74 3.91
C PHE A 561 -36.31 -26.48 4.18
N GLU A 562 -36.63 -25.38 3.50
CA GLU A 562 -36.17 -24.07 3.94
C GLU A 562 -36.69 -23.82 5.37
N PRO A 563 -35.87 -23.28 6.29
CA PRO A 563 -36.30 -23.02 7.64
C PRO A 563 -37.43 -21.99 7.64
N ILE A 564 -38.62 -22.41 8.09
CA ILE A 564 -39.78 -21.53 8.27
C ILE A 564 -39.52 -20.72 9.54
N CYS A 565 -39.11 -19.47 9.38
CA CYS A 565 -38.89 -18.56 10.50
C CYS A 565 -40.24 -18.12 11.08
N HIS A 566 -40.55 -18.60 12.29
CA HIS A 566 -41.77 -18.26 13.01
C HIS A 566 -41.72 -16.81 13.51
N ARG A 567 -42.80 -16.07 13.27
CA ARG A 567 -43.04 -14.74 13.84
C ARG A 567 -43.23 -14.88 15.36
N VAL A 568 -42.21 -14.54 16.15
CA VAL A 568 -42.40 -14.30 17.59
C VAL A 568 -43.03 -12.91 17.72
N ASN A 569 -44.35 -12.85 17.83
CA ASN A 569 -45.02 -11.63 18.26
C ASN A 569 -44.60 -11.35 19.71
N LYS A 570 -43.99 -10.18 19.95
CA LYS A 570 -43.68 -9.66 21.27
C LYS A 570 -44.83 -8.83 21.81
#